data_AF-A0AAW2H2I2-F1
#
_entry.id   AF-A0AAW2H2I2-F1
#
_cell.length_a   1.000
_cell.length_b   1.000
_cell.length_c   1.000
_cell.angle_alpha   90.00
_cell.angle_beta   90.00
_cell.angle_gamma   90.00
#
_symmetry.space_group_name_H-M   'P 1'
#
loop_
_entity.id
_entity.type
_entity.pdbx_description
1 polymer ?
#
loop_
_entity_poly.entity_id
_entity_poly.type
_entity_poly.pdbx_seq_one_letter_code
_entity_poly.pdbx_strand_id
1 'polypeptide(L)'
;MNKKEELTPFEQYLEKRKAKRKAKKEEKKKLKEERPESDSTDSLLSDVDTNNKHFANELEDSKSSLRKKSKENDNTSVVDSSNEGKKDQVKAELELLLMDQNEDGKKHFNMKQIEENATMSKSKRKRLDKKKNVEEKAAEDDFEVNVKDPRFAALFTSHYFNIDPADPHYRKTKGTEALVNEKLKRRANNEACKVENDKLSKKSKTDEKLPTELQALVKSVKRKTQNMSQSIK
;
A
#
# COMPACT_ATOMS: atom_id res chain seq x y z
N MET A 1 25.19 53.38 6.12
CA MET A 1 23.83 53.70 5.62
C MET A 1 23.37 52.55 4.72
N ASN A 2 22.63 51.58 5.25
CA ASN A 2 22.14 50.45 4.45
C ASN A 2 20.74 50.81 3.94
N LYS A 3 20.64 51.08 2.65
CA LYS A 3 19.37 51.28 1.95
C LYS A 3 18.58 49.97 2.09
N LYS A 4 17.47 49.99 2.83
CA LYS A 4 16.55 48.86 2.85
C LYS A 4 15.91 48.83 1.47
N GLU A 5 16.29 47.85 0.67
CA GLU A 5 15.62 47.56 -0.59
C GLU A 5 14.12 47.40 -0.26
N GLU A 6 13.26 48.14 -0.94
CA GLU A 6 11.81 48.01 -0.76
C GLU A 6 11.37 46.68 -1.38
N LEU A 7 11.57 45.59 -0.63
CA LEU A 7 11.16 44.25 -1.01
C LEU A 7 9.65 44.21 -1.22
N THR A 8 9.22 43.51 -2.26
CA THR A 8 7.80 43.31 -2.54
C THR A 8 7.11 42.60 -1.36
N PRO A 9 5.81 42.82 -1.11
CA PRO A 9 5.11 42.15 -0.01
C PRO A 9 5.22 40.62 -0.02
N PHE A 10 5.29 40.02 -1.21
CA PHE A 10 5.51 38.59 -1.38
C PHE A 10 6.92 38.14 -0.97
N GLU A 11 7.93 38.94 -1.30
CA GLU A 11 9.32 38.66 -0.97
C GLU A 11 9.58 38.84 0.53
N GLN A 12 8.99 39.88 1.15
CA GLN A 12 8.94 40.03 2.60
C GLN A 12 8.33 38.81 3.30
N TYR A 13 7.25 38.24 2.74
CA TYR A 13 6.65 37.02 3.27
C TYR A 13 7.59 35.80 3.16
N LEU A 14 8.28 35.64 2.04
CA LEU A 14 9.27 34.57 1.86
C LEU A 14 10.45 34.71 2.80
N GLU A 15 10.97 35.92 3.01
CA GLU A 15 12.02 36.20 3.98
C GLU A 15 11.57 35.92 5.40
N LYS A 16 10.37 36.39 5.79
CA LYS A 16 9.77 36.11 7.10
C LYS A 16 9.61 34.61 7.34
N ARG A 17 9.20 33.85 6.32
CA ARG A 17 9.08 32.38 6.40
C ARG A 17 10.45 31.70 6.51
N LYS A 18 11.45 32.15 5.76
CA LYS A 18 12.84 31.65 5.83
C LYS A 18 13.45 31.93 7.21
N ALA A 19 13.27 33.15 7.73
CA ALA A 19 13.73 33.55 9.06
C ALA A 19 13.08 32.71 10.17
N LYS A 20 11.75 32.53 10.13
CA LYS A 20 11.02 31.68 11.09
C LYS A 20 11.51 30.22 11.07
N ARG A 21 11.85 29.69 9.88
CA ARG A 21 12.40 28.33 9.74
C ARG A 21 13.83 28.23 10.29
N LYS A 22 14.67 29.25 10.10
CA LYS A 22 16.03 29.31 10.66
C LYS A 22 16.00 29.39 12.18
N ALA A 23 15.19 30.29 12.74
CA ALA A 23 15.01 30.44 14.19
C ALA A 23 14.58 29.12 14.87
N LYS A 24 13.57 28.42 14.32
CA LYS A 24 13.16 27.10 14.84
C LYS A 24 14.27 26.05 14.78
N LYS A 25 15.14 26.11 13.77
CA LYS A 25 16.26 25.16 13.63
C LYS A 25 17.35 25.45 14.64
N GLU A 26 17.64 26.72 14.89
CA GLU A 26 18.60 27.16 15.90
C GLU A 26 18.10 26.86 17.32
N GLU A 27 16.83 27.10 17.63
CA GLU A 27 16.20 26.74 18.91
C GLU A 27 16.29 25.22 19.17
N LYS A 28 15.95 24.39 18.19
CA LYS A 28 16.13 22.93 18.30
C LYS A 28 17.58 22.50 18.48
N LYS A 29 18.52 23.21 17.84
CA LYS A 29 19.95 22.92 17.99
C LYS A 29 20.42 23.29 19.39
N LYS A 30 20.02 24.46 19.91
CA LYS A 30 20.29 24.90 21.28
C LYS A 30 19.70 23.96 22.32
N LEU A 31 18.44 23.53 22.16
CA LEU A 31 17.81 22.53 23.03
C LEU A 31 18.54 21.18 23.05
N LYS A 32 19.18 20.80 21.93
CA LYS A 32 19.99 19.58 21.82
C LYS A 32 21.42 19.77 22.38
N GLU A 33 21.90 21.01 22.47
CA GLU A 33 23.23 21.37 22.96
C GLU A 33 23.22 21.69 24.47
N GLU A 34 22.11 22.24 24.99
CA GLU A 34 21.85 22.45 26.43
C GLU A 34 21.46 21.15 27.17
N ARG A 35 21.16 20.07 26.43
CA ARG A 35 21.06 18.71 26.97
C ARG A 35 22.09 17.80 26.29
N PRO A 36 23.37 17.87 26.67
CA PRO A 36 24.28 16.78 26.36
C PRO A 36 23.90 15.60 27.28
N GLU A 37 23.71 14.42 26.69
CA GLU A 37 23.78 13.12 27.37
C GLU A 37 22.71 12.82 28.45
N SER A 38 21.62 12.21 28.00
CA SER A 38 21.06 11.06 28.70
C SER A 38 20.47 10.12 27.65
N ASP A 39 21.36 9.56 26.84
CA ASP A 39 21.16 8.22 26.27
C ASP A 39 21.66 7.24 27.34
N SER A 40 20.95 7.20 28.48
CA SER A 40 21.13 6.18 29.50
C SER A 40 19.93 5.26 29.41
N THR A 41 20.22 4.08 28.89
CA THR A 41 19.35 2.93 28.67
C THR A 41 18.83 2.34 29.98
N ASP A 42 18.00 3.07 30.73
CA ASP A 42 17.06 2.54 31.73
C ASP A 42 16.17 3.68 32.28
N SER A 43 15.22 4.16 31.48
CA SER A 43 14.11 4.94 32.01
C SER A 43 12.94 4.01 32.24
N LEU A 44 12.90 3.40 33.43
CA LEU A 44 11.63 3.35 34.14
C LEU A 44 11.05 4.78 34.10
N LEU A 45 9.91 4.94 33.45
CA LEU A 45 9.16 6.19 33.48
C LEU A 45 9.08 6.60 34.95
N SER A 46 9.48 7.83 35.30
CA SER A 46 9.58 8.30 36.69
C SER A 46 8.23 8.30 37.46
N ASP A 47 7.16 7.83 36.82
CA ASP A 47 5.79 7.73 37.30
C ASP A 47 5.37 6.27 37.62
N VAL A 48 6.27 5.29 37.46
CA VAL A 48 5.98 3.89 37.78
C VAL A 48 6.44 3.59 39.21
N ASP A 49 5.48 3.51 40.13
CA ASP A 49 5.73 3.10 41.52
C ASP A 49 6.04 1.59 41.59
N THR A 50 7.32 1.27 41.68
CA THR A 50 7.85 -0.09 41.79
C THR A 50 7.51 -0.78 43.12
N ASN A 51 6.94 -0.05 44.09
CA ASN A 51 6.44 -0.60 45.35
C ASN A 51 4.91 -0.81 45.38
N ASN A 52 4.22 -0.62 44.26
CA ASN A 52 2.78 -0.90 44.18
C ASN A 52 2.51 -2.39 44.42
N LYS A 53 1.47 -2.72 45.21
CA LYS A 53 1.06 -4.09 45.57
C LYS A 53 0.88 -5.03 44.37
N HIS A 54 0.60 -4.46 43.19
CA HIS A 54 0.52 -5.21 41.93
C HIS A 54 1.89 -5.66 41.38
N PHE A 55 2.97 -4.89 41.60
CA PHE A 55 4.33 -5.16 41.07
C PHE A 55 5.32 -5.65 42.14
N ALA A 56 5.01 -5.44 43.42
CA ALA A 56 5.88 -5.81 44.54
C ALA A 56 6.18 -7.33 44.58
N ASN A 57 5.17 -8.16 44.30
CA ASN A 57 5.35 -9.63 44.31
C ASN A 57 6.32 -10.09 43.20
N GLU A 58 6.25 -9.50 42.00
CA GLU A 58 7.12 -9.85 40.86
C GLU A 58 8.60 -9.48 41.10
N LEU A 59 8.84 -8.38 41.83
CA LEU A 59 10.19 -7.89 42.13
C LEU A 59 10.85 -8.58 43.34
N GLU A 60 10.07 -9.11 44.30
CA GLU A 60 10.62 -9.92 45.38
C GLU A 60 11.09 -11.31 44.89
N ASP A 61 10.33 -11.91 43.97
CA ASP A 61 10.68 -13.22 43.40
C ASP A 61 12.00 -13.17 42.60
N SER A 62 12.24 -12.09 41.84
CA SER A 62 13.48 -11.91 41.09
C SER A 62 14.72 -11.65 41.97
N LYS A 63 14.56 -10.93 43.10
CA LYS A 63 15.66 -10.64 44.05
C LYS A 63 16.04 -11.84 44.92
N SER A 64 15.11 -12.79 45.13
CA SER A 64 15.37 -14.01 45.90
C SER A 64 16.30 -15.01 45.17
N SER A 65 16.47 -14.88 43.85
CA SER A 65 17.33 -15.76 43.04
C SER A 65 18.84 -15.48 43.19
N LEU A 66 19.23 -14.30 43.69
CA LEU A 66 20.64 -13.86 43.79
C LEU A 66 21.25 -14.00 45.20
N ARG A 67 20.48 -14.42 46.20
CA ARG A 67 20.97 -14.58 47.59
C ARG A 67 20.57 -15.92 48.21
N LYS A 68 21.18 -17.03 47.75
CA LYS A 68 21.23 -18.26 48.55
C LYS A 68 22.42 -19.14 48.15
N LYS A 69 23.57 -18.84 48.79
CA LYS A 69 24.68 -19.78 48.97
C LYS A 69 25.07 -19.75 50.45
N SER A 70 24.50 -20.64 51.26
CA SER A 70 25.13 -21.24 52.45
C SER A 70 24.17 -22.14 53.25
N LYS A 71 24.70 -23.32 53.61
CA LYS A 71 24.32 -24.28 54.66
C LYS A 71 23.20 -25.32 54.40
N GLU A 72 23.69 -26.46 53.91
CA GLU A 72 23.52 -27.86 54.35
C GLU A 72 22.46 -28.27 55.40
N ASN A 73 21.90 -29.45 55.09
CA ASN A 73 21.52 -30.60 55.92
C ASN A 73 20.07 -30.78 56.43
N ASP A 74 19.32 -31.50 55.58
CA ASP A 74 18.91 -32.91 55.78
C ASP A 74 17.44 -33.21 56.14
N ASN A 75 16.89 -34.13 55.34
CA ASN A 75 15.66 -34.90 55.45
C ASN A 75 14.30 -34.18 55.45
N THR A 76 13.66 -34.15 54.29
CA THR A 76 12.43 -34.94 54.07
C THR A 76 12.16 -35.07 52.57
N SER A 77 12.23 -36.32 52.13
CA SER A 77 11.65 -36.83 50.90
C SER A 77 10.15 -36.51 50.83
N VAL A 78 9.62 -36.56 49.60
CA VAL A 78 8.21 -36.41 49.21
C VAL A 78 7.80 -34.96 48.87
N VAL A 79 8.20 -34.48 47.68
CA VAL A 79 7.32 -34.34 46.49
C VAL A 79 8.25 -34.28 45.27
N ASP A 80 8.74 -35.45 44.90
CA ASP A 80 9.28 -35.71 43.58
C ASP A 80 8.11 -35.92 42.60
N SER A 81 8.37 -35.63 41.32
CA SER A 81 7.65 -36.14 40.15
C SER A 81 6.37 -35.45 39.62
N SER A 82 5.82 -34.42 40.26
CA SER A 82 4.65 -33.67 39.70
C SER A 82 4.95 -32.27 39.16
N ASN A 83 6.22 -31.84 39.16
CA ASN A 83 6.60 -30.48 38.75
C ASN A 83 7.33 -30.42 37.40
N GLU A 84 7.74 -31.54 36.82
CA GLU A 84 8.29 -31.55 35.46
C GLU A 84 7.21 -31.20 34.43
N GLY A 85 6.03 -31.82 34.53
CA GLY A 85 4.89 -31.48 33.67
C GLY A 85 4.47 -30.02 33.79
N LYS A 86 4.58 -29.40 34.98
CA LYS A 86 4.30 -27.97 35.17
C LYS A 86 5.40 -27.08 34.57
N LYS A 87 6.68 -27.46 34.70
CA LYS A 87 7.79 -26.74 34.07
C LYS A 87 7.71 -26.84 32.54
N ASP A 88 7.31 -27.99 32.01
CA ASP A 88 7.16 -28.19 30.58
C ASP A 88 5.90 -27.49 30.06
N GLN A 89 4.82 -27.43 30.83
CA GLN A 89 3.66 -26.57 30.53
C GLN A 89 4.05 -25.08 30.54
N VAL A 90 4.79 -24.61 31.55
CA VAL A 90 5.25 -23.22 31.63
C VAL A 90 6.22 -22.89 30.50
N LYS A 91 7.11 -23.82 30.12
CA LYS A 91 7.99 -23.65 28.95
C LYS A 91 7.19 -23.62 27.64
N ALA A 92 6.21 -24.50 27.47
CA ALA A 92 5.34 -24.53 26.29
C ALA A 92 4.45 -23.27 26.20
N GLU A 93 3.96 -22.77 27.33
CA GLU A 93 3.20 -21.52 27.42
C GLU A 93 4.07 -20.30 27.09
N LEU A 94 5.31 -20.26 27.61
CA LEU A 94 6.31 -19.25 27.25
C LEU A 94 6.71 -19.33 25.77
N GLU A 95 6.90 -20.53 25.24
CA GLU A 95 7.20 -20.76 23.83
C GLU A 95 6.07 -20.25 22.95
N LEU A 96 4.79 -20.52 23.29
CA LEU A 96 3.63 -20.01 22.56
C LEU A 96 3.58 -18.47 22.57
N LEU A 97 3.89 -17.84 23.70
CA LEU A 97 3.89 -16.38 23.84
C LEU A 97 5.04 -15.72 23.05
N LEU A 98 6.20 -16.38 22.96
CA LEU A 98 7.33 -15.94 22.14
C LEU A 98 7.16 -16.27 20.65
N MET A 99 6.48 -17.36 20.29
CA MET A 99 6.19 -17.72 18.89
C MET A 99 5.36 -16.62 18.21
N ASP A 100 4.37 -16.06 18.91
CA ASP A 100 3.51 -15.01 18.36
C ASP A 100 4.24 -13.67 18.16
N GLN A 101 5.32 -13.42 18.92
CA GLN A 101 6.19 -12.25 18.79
C GLN A 101 7.29 -12.41 17.73
N ASN A 102 7.75 -13.64 17.50
CA ASN A 102 8.79 -13.97 16.51
C ASN A 102 8.21 -14.35 15.13
N GLU A 103 6.88 -14.43 14.99
CA GLU A 103 6.22 -14.52 13.69
C GLU A 103 6.17 -13.14 12.99
N ASP A 104 7.35 -12.60 12.67
CA ASP A 104 7.56 -11.50 11.70
C ASP A 104 6.98 -11.83 10.30
N GLY A 105 6.49 -13.05 10.10
CA GLY A 105 5.82 -13.52 8.89
C GLY A 105 4.33 -13.16 8.78
N LYS A 106 3.68 -12.65 9.83
CA LYS A 106 2.27 -12.22 9.74
C LYS A 106 2.15 -10.90 8.97
N LYS A 107 2.10 -11.01 7.64
CA LYS A 107 1.81 -9.90 6.73
C LYS A 107 0.37 -9.44 6.95
N HIS A 108 0.17 -8.40 7.77
CA HIS A 108 -1.16 -7.82 7.95
C HIS A 108 -1.68 -7.22 6.64
N PHE A 109 -2.94 -7.53 6.31
CA PHE A 109 -3.60 -6.98 5.12
C PHE A 109 -3.87 -5.49 5.32
N ASN A 110 -3.27 -4.65 4.49
CA ASN A 110 -3.51 -3.22 4.48
C ASN A 110 -3.90 -2.73 3.08
N MET A 111 -5.20 -2.47 2.88
CA MET A 111 -5.72 -2.04 1.59
C MET A 111 -5.04 -0.76 1.07
N LYS A 112 -4.75 0.21 1.96
CA LYS A 112 -4.08 1.46 1.55
C LYS A 112 -2.68 1.20 1.01
N GLN A 113 -1.92 0.31 1.64
CA GLN A 113 -0.58 -0.04 1.17
C GLN A 113 -0.63 -0.77 -0.19
N ILE A 114 -1.62 -1.63 -0.40
CA ILE A 114 -1.83 -2.34 -1.67
C ILE A 114 -2.16 -1.35 -2.80
N GLU A 115 -3.09 -0.42 -2.56
CA GLU A 115 -3.45 0.64 -3.51
C GLU A 115 -2.26 1.55 -3.83
N GLU A 116 -1.49 1.94 -2.80
CA GLU A 116 -0.28 2.72 -3.00
C GLU A 116 0.71 1.95 -3.87
N ASN A 117 1.05 0.71 -3.51
CA ASN A 117 2.01 -0.10 -4.26
C ASN A 117 1.60 -0.32 -5.73
N ALA A 118 0.30 -0.48 -6.00
CA ALA A 118 -0.23 -0.63 -7.36
C ALA A 118 -0.16 0.69 -8.18
N THR A 119 -0.41 1.83 -7.55
CA THR A 119 -0.46 3.15 -8.22
C THR A 119 0.88 3.90 -8.24
N MET A 120 1.88 3.43 -7.49
CA MET A 120 3.19 4.05 -7.39
C MET A 120 3.91 4.09 -8.74
N SER A 121 4.47 5.26 -9.08
CA SER A 121 5.29 5.39 -10.28
C SER A 121 6.60 4.61 -10.16
N LYS A 122 7.13 4.15 -11.29
CA LYS A 122 8.43 3.43 -11.37
C LYS A 122 9.57 4.20 -10.68
N SER A 123 9.55 5.53 -10.74
CA SER A 123 10.54 6.40 -10.07
C SER A 123 10.37 6.41 -8.55
N LYS A 124 9.11 6.50 -8.05
CA LYS A 124 8.83 6.48 -6.61
C LYS A 124 9.16 5.11 -6.01
N ARG A 125 8.88 4.02 -6.71
CA ARG A 125 9.28 2.65 -6.34
C ARG A 125 10.80 2.52 -6.21
N LYS A 126 11.56 2.87 -7.26
CA LYS A 126 13.03 2.88 -7.24
C LYS A 126 13.63 3.72 -6.10
N ARG A 127 12.98 4.82 -5.72
CA ARG A 127 13.44 5.67 -4.60
C ARG A 127 13.15 5.05 -3.24
N LEU A 128 12.04 4.33 -3.09
CA LEU A 128 11.71 3.58 -1.87
C LEU A 128 12.63 2.37 -1.72
N ASP A 129 12.89 1.63 -2.81
CA ASP A 129 13.80 0.48 -2.82
C ASP A 129 15.24 0.87 -2.44
N LYS A 130 15.67 2.11 -2.74
CA LYS A 130 16.98 2.65 -2.31
C LYS A 130 17.01 3.12 -0.86
N LYS A 131 15.85 3.43 -0.27
CA LYS A 131 15.73 3.98 1.09
C LYS A 131 15.44 2.92 2.14
N LYS A 132 14.69 1.90 1.77
CA LYS A 132 14.48 0.72 2.62
C LYS A 132 15.66 -0.21 2.37
N ASN A 133 16.47 -0.43 3.40
CA ASN A 133 17.51 -1.45 3.36
C ASN A 133 16.86 -2.82 3.10
N VAL A 134 17.63 -3.71 2.48
CA VAL A 134 17.26 -4.96 1.79
C VAL A 134 16.30 -5.92 2.54
N GLU A 135 16.09 -5.76 3.85
CA GLU A 135 15.19 -6.58 4.67
C GLU A 135 13.70 -6.21 4.57
N GLU A 136 13.33 -4.93 4.45
CA GLU A 136 11.94 -4.52 4.16
C GLU A 136 11.75 -4.28 2.65
N LYS A 137 12.23 -5.19 1.80
CA LYS A 137 11.69 -5.26 0.44
C LYS A 137 10.19 -5.40 0.60
N ALA A 138 9.46 -4.35 0.23
CA ALA A 138 8.00 -4.31 0.28
C ALA A 138 7.50 -5.67 -0.18
N ALA A 139 6.93 -6.44 0.76
CA ALA A 139 6.63 -7.85 0.58
C ALA A 139 6.07 -8.05 -0.82
N GLU A 140 6.79 -8.82 -1.65
CA GLU A 140 6.42 -9.01 -3.03
C GLU A 140 4.98 -9.57 -3.05
N ASP A 141 4.10 -8.86 -3.77
CA ASP A 141 2.68 -9.21 -3.87
C ASP A 141 2.52 -10.29 -4.93
N ASP A 142 2.70 -11.52 -4.47
CA ASP A 142 2.61 -12.75 -5.27
C ASP A 142 1.16 -13.20 -5.50
N PHE A 143 0.18 -12.47 -4.98
CA PHE A 143 -1.22 -12.83 -5.13
C PHE A 143 -1.71 -12.56 -6.56
N GLU A 144 -2.35 -13.56 -7.16
CA GLU A 144 -2.99 -13.46 -8.47
C GLU A 144 -4.46 -13.90 -8.38
N VAL A 145 -5.35 -13.06 -8.90
CA VAL A 145 -6.79 -13.34 -8.90
C VAL A 145 -7.12 -14.36 -9.99
N ASN A 146 -7.84 -15.43 -9.64
CA ASN A 146 -8.38 -16.36 -10.62
C ASN A 146 -9.58 -15.73 -11.36
N VAL A 147 -9.28 -15.17 -12.53
CA VAL A 147 -10.23 -14.53 -13.44
C VAL A 147 -11.29 -15.49 -14.00
N LYS A 148 -11.03 -16.80 -14.00
CA LYS A 148 -11.94 -17.83 -14.52
C LYS A 148 -12.84 -18.44 -13.44
N ASP A 149 -12.75 -17.96 -12.20
CA ASP A 149 -13.60 -18.46 -11.11
C ASP A 149 -15.09 -18.14 -11.39
N PRO A 150 -15.99 -19.14 -11.31
CA PRO A 150 -17.41 -18.96 -11.55
C PRO A 150 -18.08 -17.96 -10.60
N ARG A 151 -17.52 -17.73 -9.40
CA ARG A 151 -18.05 -16.74 -8.45
C ARG A 151 -17.97 -15.31 -9.00
N PHE A 152 -17.03 -15.04 -9.89
CA PHE A 152 -16.85 -13.73 -10.53
C PHE A 152 -17.57 -13.63 -11.89
N ALA A 153 -18.29 -14.66 -12.33
CA ALA A 153 -18.99 -14.66 -13.61
C ALA A 153 -19.95 -13.46 -13.77
N ALA A 154 -20.61 -13.07 -12.68
CA ALA A 154 -21.53 -11.94 -12.67
C ALA A 154 -20.87 -10.60 -13.06
N LEU A 155 -19.57 -10.40 -12.78
CA LEU A 155 -18.82 -9.19 -13.15
C LEU A 155 -18.69 -9.04 -14.68
N PHE A 156 -18.70 -10.16 -15.41
CA PHE A 156 -18.53 -10.19 -16.85
C PHE A 156 -19.87 -10.14 -17.60
N THR A 157 -20.92 -10.72 -17.02
CA THR A 157 -22.23 -10.89 -17.68
C THR A 157 -23.23 -9.81 -17.29
N SER A 158 -23.31 -9.41 -16.02
CA SER A 158 -24.33 -8.50 -15.51
C SER A 158 -23.82 -7.07 -15.42
N HIS A 159 -24.66 -6.10 -15.81
CA HIS A 159 -24.32 -4.68 -15.70
C HIS A 159 -24.23 -4.20 -14.24
N TYR A 160 -25.03 -4.78 -13.34
CA TYR A 160 -25.12 -4.33 -11.94
C TYR A 160 -23.80 -4.49 -11.17
N PHE A 161 -22.93 -5.39 -11.61
CA PHE A 161 -21.64 -5.65 -10.96
C PHE A 161 -20.45 -5.16 -11.81
N ASN A 162 -20.68 -4.18 -12.69
CA ASN A 162 -19.62 -3.59 -13.48
C ASN A 162 -18.64 -2.79 -12.61
N ILE A 163 -17.34 -3.07 -12.76
CA ILE A 163 -16.28 -2.27 -12.14
C ILE A 163 -16.06 -1.00 -12.98
N ASP A 164 -16.39 0.17 -12.44
CA ASP A 164 -16.26 1.47 -13.11
C ASP A 164 -15.17 2.34 -12.45
N PRO A 165 -14.12 2.78 -13.19
CA PRO A 165 -13.12 3.71 -12.69
C PRO A 165 -13.65 5.08 -12.24
N ALA A 166 -14.87 5.47 -12.65
CA ALA A 166 -15.52 6.71 -12.24
C ALA A 166 -16.21 6.62 -10.87
N ASP A 167 -16.42 5.42 -10.32
CA ASP A 167 -17.03 5.23 -9.01
C ASP A 167 -16.03 5.63 -7.90
N PRO A 168 -16.43 6.46 -6.90
CA PRO A 168 -15.61 6.77 -5.73
C PRO A 168 -15.09 5.55 -4.96
N HIS A 169 -15.80 4.42 -5.01
CA HIS A 169 -15.42 3.17 -4.35
C HIS A 169 -14.41 2.35 -5.16
N TYR A 170 -14.05 2.78 -6.37
CA TYR A 170 -13.11 2.09 -7.22
C TYR A 170 -11.70 2.10 -6.61
N ARG A 171 -11.19 0.91 -6.28
CA ARG A 171 -9.81 0.72 -5.82
C ARG A 171 -8.95 0.14 -6.95
N LYS A 172 -7.92 0.89 -7.35
CA LYS A 172 -6.94 0.51 -8.38
C LYS A 172 -5.93 -0.49 -7.80
N THR A 173 -6.36 -1.74 -7.66
CA THR A 173 -5.48 -2.86 -7.25
C THR A 173 -5.14 -3.74 -8.45
N LYS A 174 -4.03 -4.48 -8.38
CA LYS A 174 -3.59 -5.43 -9.42
C LYS A 174 -4.69 -6.44 -9.78
N GLY A 175 -5.42 -6.95 -8.78
CA GLY A 175 -6.53 -7.88 -8.97
C GLY A 175 -7.74 -7.25 -9.68
N THR A 176 -8.12 -6.04 -9.28
CA THR A 176 -9.21 -5.30 -9.92
C THR A 176 -8.90 -5.01 -11.40
N GLU A 177 -7.67 -4.59 -11.69
CA GLU A 177 -7.20 -4.36 -13.07
C GLU A 177 -7.18 -5.65 -13.91
N ALA A 178 -6.80 -6.78 -13.33
CA ALA A 178 -6.84 -8.07 -14.01
C ALA A 178 -8.28 -8.46 -14.46
N LEU A 179 -9.27 -8.25 -13.59
CA LEU A 179 -10.68 -8.49 -13.90
C LEU A 179 -11.20 -7.54 -14.99
N VAL A 180 -10.85 -6.25 -14.92
CA VAL A 180 -11.22 -5.27 -15.96
C VAL A 180 -10.59 -5.64 -17.31
N ASN A 181 -9.30 -5.98 -17.32
CA ASN A 181 -8.59 -6.38 -18.53
C ASN A 181 -9.18 -7.64 -19.16
N GLU A 182 -9.55 -8.64 -18.35
CA GLU A 182 -10.27 -9.81 -18.85
C GLU A 182 -11.60 -9.43 -19.49
N LYS A 183 -12.38 -8.57 -18.84
CA LYS A 183 -13.66 -8.14 -19.39
C LYS A 183 -13.49 -7.47 -20.76
N LEU A 184 -12.47 -6.64 -20.91
CA LEU A 184 -12.09 -6.04 -22.19
C LEU A 184 -11.70 -7.11 -23.22
N LYS A 185 -10.90 -8.11 -22.83
CA LYS A 185 -10.55 -9.25 -23.71
C LYS A 185 -11.79 -10.03 -24.15
N ARG A 186 -12.72 -10.32 -23.24
CA ARG A 186 -13.98 -11.02 -23.57
C ARG A 186 -14.86 -10.20 -24.51
N ARG A 187 -14.90 -8.88 -24.35
CA ARG A 187 -15.61 -7.99 -25.30
C ARG A 187 -14.97 -8.04 -26.68
N ALA A 188 -13.65 -7.88 -26.78
CA ALA A 188 -12.94 -7.96 -28.05
C ALA A 188 -13.16 -9.32 -28.75
N ASN A 189 -13.12 -10.43 -28.01
CA ASN A 189 -13.39 -11.76 -28.55
C ASN A 189 -14.85 -11.96 -28.96
N ASN A 190 -15.81 -11.49 -28.16
CA ASN A 190 -17.23 -11.57 -28.51
C ASN A 190 -17.57 -10.68 -29.71
N GLU A 191 -16.94 -9.51 -29.85
CA GLU A 191 -17.06 -8.64 -31.02
C GLU A 191 -16.44 -9.31 -32.25
N ALA A 192 -15.26 -9.93 -32.12
CA ALA A 192 -14.68 -10.72 -33.21
C ALA A 192 -15.60 -11.89 -33.63
N CYS A 193 -16.18 -12.62 -32.67
CA CYS A 193 -17.12 -13.71 -32.97
C CYS A 193 -18.47 -13.20 -33.53
N LYS A 194 -18.94 -12.02 -33.11
CA LYS A 194 -20.11 -11.36 -33.73
C LYS A 194 -19.81 -10.93 -35.15
N VAL A 195 -18.62 -10.38 -35.41
CA VAL A 195 -18.19 -9.99 -36.75
C VAL A 195 -18.06 -11.22 -37.66
N GLU A 196 -17.58 -12.36 -37.16
CA GLU A 196 -17.54 -13.61 -37.94
C GLU A 196 -18.93 -14.24 -38.14
N ASN A 197 -19.84 -14.18 -37.16
CA ASN A 197 -21.23 -14.62 -37.33
C ASN A 197 -22.08 -13.68 -38.19
N ASP A 198 -21.81 -12.37 -38.17
CA ASP A 198 -22.41 -11.42 -39.11
C ASP A 198 -21.81 -11.58 -40.51
N LYS A 199 -20.56 -12.01 -40.67
CA LYS A 199 -19.98 -12.38 -41.98
C LYS A 199 -20.51 -13.72 -42.52
N LEU A 200 -20.92 -14.65 -41.65
CA LEU A 200 -21.54 -15.92 -42.04
C LEU A 200 -23.05 -15.81 -42.26
N SER A 201 -23.74 -14.85 -41.63
CA SER A 201 -25.17 -14.56 -41.84
C SER A 201 -25.44 -13.42 -42.84
N LYS A 202 -24.43 -12.63 -43.25
CA LYS A 202 -24.50 -11.68 -44.39
C LYS A 202 -23.79 -12.14 -45.66
N LYS A 203 -23.70 -13.44 -45.92
CA LYS A 203 -23.49 -13.92 -47.30
C LYS A 203 -24.81 -14.07 -48.02
N SER A 204 -25.54 -12.97 -48.12
CA SER A 204 -26.54 -12.79 -49.17
C SER A 204 -26.44 -11.35 -49.67
N LYS A 205 -25.82 -11.21 -50.87
CA LYS A 205 -26.05 -10.12 -51.86
C LYS A 205 -25.66 -8.72 -51.35
N THR A 206 -24.76 -7.94 -51.90
CA THR A 206 -24.24 -7.68 -53.26
C THR A 206 -23.32 -6.46 -53.05
N ASP A 207 -22.32 -6.26 -53.93
CA ASP A 207 -21.62 -5.00 -54.20
C ASP A 207 -21.76 -3.86 -53.17
N GLU A 208 -20.66 -3.52 -52.50
CA GLU A 208 -20.52 -2.36 -51.61
C GLU A 208 -20.84 -1.04 -52.34
N LYS A 209 -22.13 -0.76 -52.53
CA LYS A 209 -22.64 0.57 -52.80
C LYS A 209 -22.59 1.29 -51.47
N LEU A 210 -21.63 2.21 -51.35
CA LEU A 210 -21.64 3.28 -50.35
C LEU A 210 -23.09 3.79 -50.19
N PRO A 211 -23.56 4.14 -48.98
CA PRO A 211 -24.92 4.63 -48.79
C PRO A 211 -25.20 5.75 -49.80
N THR A 212 -26.39 5.72 -50.40
CA THR A 212 -26.79 6.59 -51.52
C THR A 212 -26.52 8.08 -51.24
N GLU A 213 -26.66 8.48 -49.98
CA GLU A 213 -26.32 9.82 -49.47
C GLU A 213 -24.82 10.15 -49.61
N LEU A 214 -23.93 9.23 -49.25
CA LEU A 214 -22.49 9.42 -49.43
C LEU A 214 -22.09 9.43 -50.91
N GLN A 215 -22.73 8.64 -51.76
CA GLN A 215 -22.50 8.72 -53.21
C GLN A 215 -22.94 10.06 -53.78
N ALA A 216 -24.08 10.59 -53.34
CA ALA A 216 -24.57 11.91 -53.74
C ALA A 216 -23.61 13.01 -53.25
N LEU A 217 -23.12 12.91 -52.02
CA LEU A 217 -22.14 13.83 -51.46
C LEU A 217 -20.83 13.81 -52.27
N VAL A 218 -20.24 12.64 -52.50
CA VAL A 218 -19.01 12.49 -53.29
C VAL A 218 -19.19 13.02 -54.72
N LYS A 219 -20.33 12.75 -55.37
CA LYS A 219 -20.66 13.31 -56.70
C LYS A 219 -20.76 14.84 -56.67
N SER A 220 -21.40 15.41 -55.64
CA SER A 220 -21.54 16.85 -55.49
C SER A 220 -20.20 17.56 -55.28
N VAL A 221 -19.33 16.99 -54.43
CA VAL A 221 -17.99 17.50 -54.17
C VAL A 221 -17.15 17.42 -55.44
N LYS A 222 -17.16 16.28 -56.14
CA LYS A 222 -16.44 16.08 -57.41
C LYS A 222 -16.92 17.06 -58.50
N ARG A 223 -18.22 17.32 -58.61
CA ARG A 223 -18.75 18.31 -59.56
C ARG A 223 -18.28 19.73 -59.22
N LYS A 224 -18.29 20.07 -57.92
CA LYS A 224 -17.88 21.41 -57.47
C LYS A 224 -16.38 21.65 -57.69
N THR A 225 -15.53 20.67 -57.42
CA THR A 225 -14.08 20.81 -57.65
C THR A 225 -13.73 20.89 -59.14
N GLN A 226 -14.41 20.13 -59.99
CA GLN A 226 -14.23 20.21 -61.45
C GLN A 226 -14.58 21.61 -61.98
N ASN A 227 -15.70 22.19 -61.55
CA ASN A 227 -16.09 23.54 -61.95
C ASN A 227 -15.12 24.62 -61.45
N MET A 228 -14.52 24.45 -60.26
CA MET A 228 -13.50 25.38 -59.75
C MET A 228 -12.15 25.22 -60.48
N SER A 229 -11.84 24.03 -60.99
CA SER A 229 -10.61 23.75 -61.73
C SER A 229 -10.67 24.16 -63.20
N GLN A 230 -11.88 24.35 -63.75
CA GLN A 230 -12.05 24.94 -65.07
C GLN A 230 -11.85 26.45 -64.94
N SER A 231 -10.66 26.91 -65.35
CA SER A 231 -10.37 28.34 -65.49
C SER A 231 -11.44 29.00 -66.34
N ILE A 232 -12.06 30.03 -65.77
CA ILE A 232 -12.93 30.95 -66.51
C ILE A 232 -12.06 31.54 -67.62
N LYS A 233 -12.38 31.21 -68.88
CA LYS A 233 -11.81 31.85 -70.06
C LYS A 233 -12.67 33.05 -70.44
#